data_AF-A0A7X8EKI3-F1
#
_entry.id   AF-A0A7X8EKI3-F1
#
_cell.length_a   1.000
_cell.length_b   1.000
_cell.length_c   1.000
_cell.angle_alpha   90.00
_cell.angle_beta   90.00
_cell.angle_gamma   90.00
#
_symmetry.space_group_name_H-M   'P 1'
#
loop_
_entity.id
_entity.type
_entity.pdbx_description
1 polymer ?
#
loop_
_entity_poly.entity_id
_entity_poly.type
_entity_poly.pdbx_seq_one_letter_code
_entity_poly.pdbx_strand_id
1 'polypeptide(L)'
;MIEEKIMRTIRNLITGNADDSRRAGGLYEVTSVLAEKESFFSTGKLNFSAKFRVNETDKEVIYNEALIEKIMGLEAGFGRGFSRFGPGPQKAEPAKKPEGYTFRFRQIREAVKKAVEEEGYTFRHHLWGSL
;
A
#
# COMPACT_ATOMS: atom_id res chain seq x y z
N MET A 1 12.95 -1.37 17.18
CA MET A 1 13.18 -2.54 16.29
C MET A 1 13.13 -2.06 14.84
N ILE A 2 13.69 -2.79 13.85
CA ILE A 2 13.81 -2.28 12.46
C ILE A 2 12.44 -2.06 11.82
N GLU A 3 11.46 -2.88 12.18
CA GLU A 3 10.06 -2.79 11.74
C GLU A 3 9.46 -1.43 12.10
N GLU A 4 9.67 -0.97 13.33
CA GLU A 4 9.17 0.33 13.80
C GLU A 4 9.84 1.48 13.05
N LYS A 5 11.14 1.36 12.75
CA LYS A 5 11.87 2.36 11.97
C LYS A 5 11.31 2.44 10.54
N ILE A 6 11.00 1.31 9.93
CA ILE A 6 10.37 1.24 8.60
C ILE A 6 8.96 1.87 8.65
N MET A 7 8.12 1.45 9.59
CA MET A 7 6.75 1.99 9.73
C MET A 7 6.76 3.50 9.95
N ARG A 8 7.64 4.00 10.83
CA ARG A 8 7.79 5.43 11.08
C ARG A 8 8.27 6.19 9.85
N THR A 9 9.21 5.62 9.09
CA THR A 9 9.70 6.21 7.83
C THR A 9 8.56 6.34 6.82
N ILE A 10 7.77 5.29 6.63
CA ILE A 10 6.61 5.32 5.74
C ILE A 10 5.61 6.38 6.20
N ARG A 11 5.26 6.39 7.50
CA ARG A 11 4.32 7.33 8.11
C ARG A 11 4.71 8.79 7.92
N ASN A 12 6.00 9.11 8.01
CA ASN A 12 6.49 10.47 7.82
C ASN A 12 6.43 10.94 6.35
N LEU A 13 6.37 10.01 5.39
CA LEU A 13 6.43 10.32 3.96
C LEU A 13 5.05 10.28 3.29
N ILE A 14 4.10 9.54 3.84
CA ILE A 14 2.72 9.51 3.35
C ILE A 14 1.94 10.74 3.81
N THR A 15 1.20 11.33 2.89
CA THR A 15 0.23 12.40 3.20
C THR A 15 -1.12 11.76 3.48
N GLY A 16 -1.58 11.80 4.73
CA GLY A 16 -2.88 11.25 5.12
C GLY A 16 -2.86 10.52 6.46
N ASN A 17 -4.02 10.00 6.85
CA ASN A 17 -4.12 9.15 8.02
C ASN A 17 -3.52 7.78 7.71
N ALA A 18 -2.36 7.52 8.31
CA ALA A 18 -1.68 6.25 8.26
C ALA A 18 -2.30 5.29 9.29
N ASP A 19 -2.67 4.10 8.83
CA ASP A 19 -3.08 2.98 9.65
C ASP A 19 -2.02 1.90 9.52
N ASP A 20 -1.47 1.44 10.64
CA ASP A 20 -0.52 0.35 10.68
C ASP A 20 -1.14 -0.88 11.32
N SER A 21 -0.95 -2.03 10.68
CA SER A 21 -1.47 -3.30 11.17
C SER A 21 -0.40 -4.39 11.09
N ARG A 22 -0.31 -5.15 12.18
CA ARG A 22 0.55 -6.33 12.26
C ARG A 22 -0.29 -7.56 11.91
N ARG A 23 0.09 -8.28 10.85
CA ARG A 23 -0.56 -9.52 10.42
C ARG A 23 0.18 -10.73 10.98
N ALA A 24 -0.50 -11.88 10.94
CA ALA A 24 0.10 -13.16 11.34
C ALA A 24 1.35 -13.49 10.50
N GLY A 25 2.36 -14.08 11.12
CA GLY A 25 3.58 -14.53 10.44
C GLY A 25 4.62 -13.43 10.16
N GLY A 26 4.64 -12.34 10.93
CA GLY A 26 5.69 -11.31 10.82
C GLY A 26 5.55 -10.37 9.62
N LEU A 27 4.35 -10.31 9.03
CA LEU A 27 4.02 -9.38 7.96
C LEU A 27 3.44 -8.09 8.57
N TYR A 28 4.02 -6.96 8.19
CA TYR A 28 3.57 -5.63 8.60
C TYR A 28 2.93 -4.93 7.40
N GLU A 29 1.81 -4.28 7.62
CA GLU A 29 1.03 -3.60 6.59
C GLU A 29 0.72 -2.17 7.05
N VAL A 30 1.21 -1.19 6.30
CA VAL A 30 0.90 0.23 6.49
C VAL A 30 -0.02 0.66 5.35
N THR A 31 -1.20 1.15 5.69
CA THR A 31 -2.21 1.63 4.75
C THR A 31 -2.46 3.12 4.96
N SER A 32 -2.70 3.88 3.90
CA SER A 32 -3.02 5.30 4.02
C SER A 32 -4.01 5.75 2.96
N VAL A 33 -5.00 6.55 3.37
CA VAL A 33 -5.93 7.19 2.44
C VAL A 33 -5.25 8.43 1.87
N LEU A 34 -4.89 8.36 0.59
CA LEU A 34 -4.15 9.41 -0.10
C LEU A 34 -5.04 10.50 -0.68
N ALA A 35 -6.19 10.07 -1.19
CA ALA A 35 -7.18 10.96 -1.77
C ALA A 35 -8.56 10.31 -1.61
N GLU A 36 -9.53 11.16 -1.32
CA GLU A 36 -10.94 10.83 -1.34
C GLU A 36 -11.60 11.75 -2.35
N LYS A 37 -12.31 11.18 -3.30
CA LYS A 37 -13.10 11.90 -4.30
C LYS A 37 -14.55 11.54 -4.11
N GLU A 38 -15.35 12.53 -3.75
CA GLU A 38 -16.80 12.41 -3.76
C GLU A 38 -17.33 12.86 -5.12
N SER A 39 -18.21 12.06 -5.68
CA SER A 39 -19.02 12.41 -6.85
C SER A 39 -20.49 12.20 -6.48
N PHE A 40 -21.40 12.83 -7.24
CA PHE A 40 -22.83 13.02 -6.92
C PHE A 40 -23.56 11.81 -6.29
N PHE A 41 -23.13 10.56 -6.54
CA PHE A 41 -23.65 9.33 -5.91
C PHE A 41 -22.59 8.26 -5.58
N SER A 42 -21.30 8.60 -5.59
CA SER A 42 -20.19 7.64 -5.41
C SER A 42 -19.01 8.26 -4.68
N THR A 43 -18.44 7.55 -3.72
CA THR A 43 -17.20 7.92 -3.03
C THR A 43 -16.06 7.01 -3.51
N GLY A 44 -15.05 7.59 -4.13
CA GLY A 44 -13.82 6.90 -4.52
C GLY A 44 -12.68 7.23 -3.54
N LYS A 45 -12.04 6.22 -2.96
CA LYS A 45 -10.88 6.37 -2.06
C LYS A 45 -9.65 5.72 -2.69
N LEU A 46 -8.61 6.52 -2.91
CA LEU A 46 -7.30 6.02 -3.29
C LEU A 46 -6.51 5.68 -2.03
N ASN A 47 -6.22 4.41 -1.84
CA ASN A 47 -5.46 3.91 -0.69
C ASN A 47 -4.07 3.47 -1.15
N PHE A 48 -3.06 3.92 -0.43
CA PHE A 48 -1.73 3.34 -0.47
C PHE A 48 -1.65 2.16 0.48
N SER A 49 -1.03 1.06 0.05
CA SER A 49 -0.71 -0.08 0.90
C SER A 49 0.75 -0.43 0.72
N ALA A 50 1.52 -0.36 1.80
CA ALA A 50 2.89 -0.84 1.89
C ALA A 50 2.93 -2.06 2.81
N LYS A 51 3.44 -3.17 2.29
CA LYS A 51 3.59 -4.42 3.04
C LYS A 51 5.06 -4.76 3.12
N PHE A 52 5.52 -5.15 4.28
CA PHE A 52 6.88 -5.63 4.42
C PHE A 52 6.99 -6.79 5.40
N ARG A 53 7.97 -7.63 5.15
CA ARG A 53 8.33 -8.75 6.01
C ARG A 53 9.81 -8.65 6.31
N VAL A 54 10.15 -8.79 7.58
CA VAL A 54 11.54 -8.83 8.04
C VAL A 54 11.92 -10.29 8.27
N ASN A 55 13.03 -10.70 7.69
CA ASN A 55 13.67 -11.98 7.93
C ASN A 55 14.94 -11.72 8.73
N GLU A 56 14.88 -12.01 10.03
CA GLU A 56 16.03 -11.82 10.93
C GLU A 56 17.16 -12.82 10.65
N THR A 57 16.85 -14.00 10.12
CA THR A 57 17.83 -15.06 9.83
C THR A 57 18.74 -14.66 8.67
N ASP A 58 18.14 -14.20 7.56
CA ASP A 58 18.88 -13.77 6.36
C ASP A 58 19.23 -12.27 6.37
N LYS A 59 18.81 -11.54 7.41
CA LYS A 59 18.85 -10.07 7.47
C LYS A 59 18.30 -9.44 6.19
N GLU A 60 17.15 -9.92 5.74
CA GLU A 60 16.49 -9.45 4.52
C GLU A 60 15.15 -8.80 4.86
N VAL A 61 14.83 -7.68 4.19
CA VAL A 61 13.51 -7.06 4.25
C VAL A 61 12.86 -7.14 2.88
N ILE A 62 11.78 -7.90 2.79
CA ILE A 62 10.95 -8.00 1.60
C ILE A 62 9.90 -6.90 1.68
N TYR A 63 9.95 -5.93 0.77
CA TYR A 63 9.04 -4.80 0.72
C TYR A 63 8.19 -4.83 -0.55
N ASN A 64 6.92 -4.51 -0.38
CA ASN A 64 5.90 -4.47 -1.40
C ASN A 64 5.07 -3.19 -1.25
N GLU A 65 4.71 -2.55 -2.36
CA GLU A 65 3.82 -1.40 -2.35
C GLU A 65 2.77 -1.48 -3.47
N ALA A 66 1.57 -1.02 -3.16
CA ALA A 66 0.42 -1.02 -4.06
C ALA A 66 -0.44 0.22 -3.87
N LEU A 67 -1.10 0.67 -4.94
CA LEU A 67 -2.21 1.62 -4.89
C LEU A 67 -3.51 0.87 -5.16
N ILE A 68 -4.46 1.01 -4.24
CA ILE A 68 -5.76 0.34 -4.27
C ILE A 68 -6.84 1.42 -4.29
N GLU A 69 -7.62 1.46 -5.35
CA GLU A 69 -8.80 2.32 -5.45
C GLU A 69 -10.03 1.57 -4.93
N LYS A 70 -10.75 2.16 -3.98
CA LYS A 70 -12.01 1.64 -3.44
C LYS A 70 -13.14 2.59 -3.84
N ILE A 71 -14.08 2.13 -4.65
CA ILE A 71 -15.26 2.90 -5.05
C ILE A 71 -16.46 2.36 -4.29
N MET A 72 -17.25 3.25 -3.68
CA MET A 72 -18.44 2.93 -2.90
C MET A 72 -19.60 3.76 -3.43
N GLY A 73 -20.58 3.16 -4.12
CA GLY A 73 -21.70 3.87 -4.77
C GLY A 73 -22.59 2.99 -5.67
N LEU A 74 -23.70 3.57 -6.17
CA LEU A 74 -24.75 2.89 -6.95
C LEU A 74 -24.25 2.31 -8.31
N GLU A 75 -23.11 2.79 -8.82
CA GLU A 75 -22.43 2.25 -10.01
C GLU A 75 -21.70 0.91 -9.76
N ALA A 76 -21.70 0.37 -8.53
CA ALA A 76 -21.23 -0.99 -8.31
C ALA A 76 -22.10 -2.05 -9.01
N GLY A 77 -23.35 -1.73 -9.40
CA GLY A 77 -24.33 -2.70 -9.88
C GLY A 77 -24.69 -2.66 -11.37
N PHE A 78 -24.50 -1.55 -12.08
CA PHE A 78 -25.00 -1.40 -13.45
C PHE A 78 -23.95 -0.81 -14.39
N GLY A 79 -23.18 -1.70 -15.01
CA GLY A 79 -22.40 -1.40 -16.21
C GLY A 79 -21.02 -0.79 -15.94
N ARG A 80 -19.98 -1.61 -16.16
CA ARG A 80 -18.59 -1.16 -16.39
C ARG A 80 -17.84 -0.61 -15.16
N GLY A 81 -17.70 -1.43 -14.11
CA GLY A 81 -16.64 -1.24 -13.13
C GLY A 81 -16.97 -1.70 -11.72
N PHE A 82 -16.48 -2.89 -11.36
CA PHE A 82 -16.18 -3.31 -9.99
C PHE A 82 -17.32 -3.34 -8.95
N SER A 83 -18.14 -4.40 -9.02
CA SER A 83 -18.75 -5.01 -7.82
C SER A 83 -17.82 -6.10 -7.28
N ARG A 84 -17.35 -5.98 -6.03
CA ARG A 84 -16.72 -7.10 -5.30
C ARG A 84 -17.16 -7.11 -3.83
N PHE A 85 -18.45 -7.32 -3.59
CA PHE A 85 -18.92 -7.99 -2.38
C PHE A 85 -19.12 -9.47 -2.69
N GLY A 86 -18.10 -10.28 -2.43
CA GLY A 86 -18.15 -11.74 -2.57
C GLY A 86 -16.86 -12.37 -2.02
N PRO A 87 -16.93 -13.52 -1.32
CA PRO A 87 -15.76 -14.18 -0.74
C PRO A 87 -15.02 -14.91 -1.87
N GLY A 88 -14.06 -14.25 -2.49
CA GLY A 88 -13.24 -14.83 -3.55
C GLY A 88 -11.86 -14.19 -3.58
N PRO A 89 -10.78 -14.96 -3.79
CA PRO A 89 -9.42 -14.44 -3.81
C PRO A 89 -9.20 -13.74 -5.15
N GLN A 90 -9.34 -12.41 -5.23
CA GLN A 90 -9.18 -11.73 -6.53
C GLN A 90 -8.28 -10.50 -6.49
N LYS A 91 -7.29 -10.59 -7.39
CA LYS A 91 -6.26 -9.65 -7.78
C LYS A 91 -6.71 -8.19 -7.69
N ALA A 92 -5.94 -7.39 -6.96
CA ALA A 92 -6.02 -5.93 -7.01
C ALA A 92 -5.61 -5.49 -8.43
N GLU A 93 -6.53 -4.90 -9.19
CA GLU A 93 -6.14 -4.21 -10.42
C GLU A 93 -5.36 -2.94 -10.06
N PRO A 94 -4.34 -2.55 -10.85
CA PRO A 94 -3.60 -1.33 -10.60
C PRO A 94 -4.51 -0.12 -10.75
N ALA A 95 -4.75 0.59 -9.64
CA ALA A 95 -5.57 1.80 -9.60
C ALA A 95 -5.16 2.83 -10.67
N LYS A 96 -6.13 3.44 -11.37
CA LYS A 96 -5.85 4.61 -12.22
C LYS A 96 -5.52 5.78 -11.29
N LYS A 97 -4.32 6.35 -11.45
CA LYS A 97 -3.92 7.55 -10.70
C LYS A 97 -4.90 8.69 -11.00
N PRO A 98 -5.43 9.41 -10.00
CA PRO A 98 -6.22 10.59 -10.26
C PRO A 98 -5.37 11.62 -11.02
N GLU A 99 -5.97 12.29 -12.02
CA GLU A 99 -5.30 13.36 -12.77
C GLU A 99 -4.72 14.42 -11.82
N GLY A 100 -3.44 14.77 -12.01
CA GLY A 100 -2.70 15.72 -11.17
C GLY A 100 -2.10 15.14 -9.89
N TYR A 101 -2.42 13.89 -9.51
CA TYR A 101 -1.87 13.28 -8.29
C TYR A 101 -0.56 12.52 -8.55
N THR A 102 0.57 13.14 -8.22
CA THR A 102 1.89 12.51 -8.35
C THR A 102 2.25 11.77 -7.07
N PHE A 103 1.75 10.54 -6.89
CA PHE A 103 2.19 9.72 -5.76
C PHE A 103 3.66 9.33 -5.92
N ARG A 104 4.49 9.69 -4.94
CA ARG A 104 5.94 9.53 -5.01
C ARG A 104 6.41 8.19 -4.44
N PHE A 105 5.98 7.09 -5.06
CA PHE A 105 6.43 5.72 -4.74
C PHE A 105 7.95 5.62 -4.57
N ARG A 106 8.68 6.24 -5.50
CA ARG A 106 10.14 6.23 -5.51
C ARG A 106 10.73 6.82 -4.22
N GLN A 107 10.17 7.91 -3.71
CA GLN A 107 10.68 8.56 -2.50
C GLN A 107 10.46 7.68 -1.26
N ILE A 108 9.27 7.09 -1.13
CA ILE A 108 8.97 6.16 -0.03
C ILE A 108 9.91 4.95 -0.12
N ARG A 109 10.02 4.35 -1.30
CA ARG A 109 10.88 3.19 -1.53
C ARG A 109 12.35 3.48 -1.24
N GLU A 110 12.89 4.59 -1.73
CA GLU A 110 14.28 4.98 -1.49
C GLU A 110 14.55 5.25 0.00
N ALA A 111 13.61 5.90 0.69
CA ALA A 111 13.75 6.16 2.12
C ALA A 111 13.66 4.87 2.95
N VAL A 112 12.75 3.95 2.63
CA VAL A 112 12.67 2.64 3.28
C VAL A 112 13.93 1.83 3.00
N LYS A 113 14.39 1.79 1.74
CA LYS A 113 15.64 1.12 1.37
C LYS A 113 16.81 1.63 2.21
N LYS A 114 16.97 2.96 2.30
CA LYS A 114 18.04 3.58 3.09
C LYS A 114 17.93 3.21 4.58
N ALA A 115 16.72 3.30 5.15
CA ALA A 115 16.49 2.96 6.55
C ALA A 115 16.81 1.49 6.86
N VAL A 116 16.59 0.58 5.89
CA VAL A 116 16.89 -0.85 5.98
C VAL A 116 18.40 -1.11 5.86
N GLU A 117 19.05 -0.52 4.86
CA GLU A 117 20.48 -0.69 4.62
C GLU A 117 21.35 -0.07 5.73
N GLU A 118 20.92 1.04 6.35
CA GLU A 118 21.58 1.64 7.52
C GLU A 118 21.65 0.69 8.72
N GLU A 119 20.68 -0.21 8.85
CA GLU A 119 20.63 -1.22 9.92
C GLU A 119 21.36 -2.52 9.53
N GLY A 120 21.97 -2.57 8.33
CA GLY A 120 22.69 -3.72 7.82
C GLY A 120 21.82 -4.84 7.25
N TYR A 121 20.58 -4.52 6.86
CA TYR A 121 19.67 -5.46 6.20
C TYR A 121 19.69 -5.28 4.68
N THR A 122 19.44 -6.36 3.95
CA THR A 122 19.27 -6.34 2.50
C THR A 122 17.85 -5.95 2.14
N PHE A 123 17.66 -4.88 1.35
CA PHE A 123 16.35 -4.45 0.88
C PHE A 123 15.96 -5.17 -0.42
N ARG A 124 14.85 -5.91 -0.40
CA ARG A 124 14.31 -6.61 -1.56
C ARG A 124 12.92 -6.09 -1.90
N HIS A 125 12.82 -5.41 -3.04
CA HIS A 125 11.52 -4.96 -3.56
C HIS A 125 10.86 -6.11 -4.34
N HIS A 126 9.77 -6.65 -3.81
CA HIS A 126 9.01 -7.72 -4.45
C HIS A 126 7.55 -7.29 -4.63
N LEU A 127 7.10 -7.21 -5.87
CA LEU A 127 5.71 -6.94 -6.19
C LEU A 127 4.87 -8.21 -6.03
N TRP A 128 4.16 -8.35 -4.91
CA TRP A 128 3.10 -9.33 -4.69
C TRP A 128 1.87 -8.91 -5.50
N GLY A 129 1.95 -9.19 -6.80
CA GLY A 129 0.92 -8.93 -7.78
C GLY A 129 1.31 -9.70 -9.02
N SER A 130 0.68 -10.87 -9.20
CA SER A 130 0.80 -11.69 -10.40
C SER A 130 0.70 -10.83 -11.66
N LEU A 131 1.53 -11.16 -12.65
CA LEU A 131 1.27 -10.96 -14.08
C LEU A 131 -0.23 -11.02 -14.42
#